data_AF-A0A5N6EAV9-F1
#
_entry.id   AF-A0A5N6EAV9-F1
#
_cell.length_a   1.000
_cell.length_b   1.000
_cell.length_c   1.000
_cell.angle_alpha   90.00
_cell.angle_beta   90.00
_cell.angle_gamma   90.00
#
_symmetry.space_group_name_H-M   'P 1'
#
loop_
_entity.id
_entity.type
_entity.pdbx_description
1 polymer ?
#
loop_
_entity_poly.entity_id
_entity_poly.type
_entity_poly.pdbx_seq_one_letter_code
_entity_poly.pdbx_strand_id
1 'polypeptide(L)'
;MKLTASFAHSKCYHFRRLAVPHRTSSQFSTATIHLNKDDSANVWTLTQEDVSHYWKGYLATRPKYTDAFYNLIYDYHALHSQSKPPSFSIAHDVGAGPGQVSAKLAQRFSHVVVSDNNENHVNYAKHFLSTTSVPASRFSFAVAKGEDLGSRYPPASADLVVSALMFPLMDTMSALRSFHTLLKPGGTLAVWFYGRAHFAELEYAGLCQPLLDRIINHHFSGVIAGGSPEHTAGWKHVADGIASWLDYIPFAEENWGFVERQKWNTKWTSLGFFGNEACDFSVEPRSSVTDTETVIERDDRSLWRKDWDVSQLREFVEYIYPFQGMEEEYVKPLWVQLEREMGGLHARRAFSWPVVLILATRK
;
A
#
# COMPACT_ATOMS: atom_id res chain seq x y z
N MET A 1 -28.06 80.56 -8.43
CA MET A 1 -27.03 81.07 -9.37
C MET A 1 -25.68 80.51 -8.92
N LYS A 2 -24.87 80.05 -9.87
CA LYS A 2 -23.65 79.24 -9.69
C LYS A 2 -22.48 79.98 -8.99
N LEU A 3 -21.66 79.15 -8.33
CA LEU A 3 -20.19 79.17 -8.17
C LEU A 3 -19.52 80.27 -7.33
N THR A 4 -18.72 79.82 -6.36
CA THR A 4 -17.27 80.10 -6.27
C THR A 4 -16.58 79.09 -5.34
N ALA A 5 -15.38 78.65 -5.74
CA ALA A 5 -14.51 77.76 -5.00
C ALA A 5 -13.57 78.53 -4.06
N SER A 6 -13.11 77.90 -2.98
CA SER A 6 -11.83 78.24 -2.36
C SER A 6 -11.26 77.07 -1.54
N PHE A 7 -9.95 76.89 -1.67
CA PHE A 7 -9.09 75.94 -0.97
C PHE A 7 -8.81 76.39 0.47
N ALA A 8 -8.68 75.45 1.41
CA ALA A 8 -7.86 75.64 2.61
C ALA A 8 -7.35 74.30 3.17
N HIS A 9 -6.07 74.34 3.58
CA HIS A 9 -5.21 73.27 4.06
C HIS A 9 -5.77 72.44 5.23
N SER A 10 -5.34 71.17 5.32
CA SER A 10 -5.35 70.43 6.57
C SER A 10 -4.04 69.67 6.78
N LYS A 11 -3.53 69.82 8.00
CA LYS A 11 -2.19 69.48 8.48
C LYS A 11 -1.99 67.97 8.61
N CYS A 12 -0.76 67.58 8.30
CA CYS A 12 -0.18 66.26 8.50
C CYS A 12 -0.15 65.89 10.00
N TYR A 13 -0.70 64.73 10.37
CA TYR A 13 -0.43 64.06 11.63
C TYR A 13 0.25 62.72 11.33
N HIS A 14 1.50 62.59 11.79
CA HIS A 14 2.26 61.35 11.75
C HIS A 14 1.68 60.31 12.72
N PHE A 15 1.07 59.25 12.18
CA PHE A 15 0.90 58.00 12.91
C PHE A 15 2.07 57.07 12.62
N ARG A 16 2.85 56.76 13.67
CA ARG A 16 3.84 55.67 13.67
C ARG A 16 3.13 54.36 13.31
N ARG A 17 3.48 53.76 12.16
CA ARG A 17 3.12 52.37 11.83
C ARG A 17 3.98 51.45 12.69
N LEU A 18 3.33 50.69 13.58
CA LEU A 18 3.89 49.50 14.19
C LEU A 18 4.02 48.42 13.11
N ALA A 19 5.20 47.83 13.00
CA ALA A 19 5.49 46.75 12.08
C ALA A 19 4.73 45.48 12.51
N VAL A 20 3.91 44.95 11.61
CA VAL A 20 3.29 43.62 11.72
C VAL A 20 4.31 42.61 11.19
N PRO A 21 4.63 41.52 11.92
CA PRO A 21 5.54 40.51 11.40
C PRO A 21 4.89 39.82 10.20
N HIS A 22 5.61 39.78 9.09
CA HIS A 22 5.26 38.98 7.92
C HIS A 22 5.08 37.51 8.33
N ARG A 23 3.83 37.01 8.28
CA ARG A 23 3.59 35.58 8.11
C ARG A 23 4.10 35.22 6.72
N THR A 24 5.22 34.52 6.69
CA THR A 24 5.68 33.79 5.51
C THR A 24 4.59 32.78 5.17
N SER A 25 3.86 33.02 4.09
CA SER A 25 3.06 31.99 3.45
C SER A 25 4.04 30.96 2.91
N SER A 26 4.21 29.82 3.60
CA SER A 26 4.85 28.68 2.99
C SER A 26 3.96 28.24 1.83
N GLN A 27 4.36 28.59 0.61
CA GLN A 27 3.83 27.97 -0.58
C GLN A 27 4.22 26.49 -0.50
N PHE A 28 3.27 25.66 -0.08
CA PHE A 28 3.42 24.21 -0.16
C PHE A 28 3.44 23.85 -1.64
N SER A 29 4.58 23.35 -2.09
CA SER A 29 4.73 22.76 -3.41
C SER A 29 3.84 21.52 -3.48
N THR A 30 2.70 21.61 -4.15
CA THR A 30 1.88 20.46 -4.55
C THR A 30 2.58 19.75 -5.70
N ALA A 31 3.55 18.90 -5.38
CA ALA A 31 4.05 17.91 -6.32
C ALA A 31 2.93 16.88 -6.56
N THR A 32 2.08 17.19 -7.54
CA THR A 32 1.06 16.27 -8.05
C THR A 32 1.80 15.17 -8.81
N ILE A 33 1.61 13.91 -8.42
CA ILE A 33 2.07 12.77 -9.22
C ILE A 33 1.22 12.73 -10.49
N HIS A 34 1.71 13.36 -11.56
CA HIS A 34 1.25 13.09 -12.92
C HIS A 34 1.86 11.76 -13.35
N LEU A 35 1.15 10.66 -13.09
CA LEU A 35 1.43 9.38 -13.74
C LEU A 35 1.17 9.59 -15.25
N ASN A 36 2.24 9.65 -16.03
CA ASN A 36 2.16 9.86 -17.47
C ASN A 36 1.38 8.73 -18.15
N LYS A 37 0.74 9.08 -19.26
CA LYS A 37 -0.10 8.22 -20.11
C LYS A 37 0.70 7.25 -20.98
N ASP A 38 2.04 7.24 -20.86
CA ASP A 38 2.96 6.58 -21.79
C ASP A 38 3.76 5.43 -21.14
N ASP A 39 3.13 4.74 -20.19
CA ASP A 39 3.70 3.62 -19.45
C ASP A 39 2.89 2.35 -19.81
N SER A 40 3.07 1.88 -21.05
CA SER A 40 2.30 0.77 -21.64
C SER A 40 2.57 -0.60 -21.01
N ALA A 41 3.44 -0.67 -19.98
CA ALA A 41 3.84 -1.88 -19.26
C ALA A 41 3.62 -1.74 -17.74
N ASN A 42 2.56 -1.05 -17.34
CA ASN A 42 2.21 -0.86 -15.93
C ASN A 42 0.95 -1.67 -15.59
N VAL A 43 0.87 -2.27 -14.39
CA VAL A 43 -0.34 -2.99 -13.96
C VAL A 43 -1.60 -2.10 -14.09
N TRP A 44 -1.41 -0.79 -13.98
CA TRP A 44 -2.45 0.23 -14.10
C TRP A 44 -2.87 0.58 -15.55
N THR A 45 -2.27 -0.03 -16.58
CA THR A 45 -2.57 0.21 -18.01
C THR A 45 -2.93 -1.05 -18.79
N LEU A 46 -2.99 -2.21 -18.12
CA LEU A 46 -3.33 -3.51 -18.73
C LEU A 46 -4.73 -3.51 -19.39
N THR A 47 -4.88 -4.22 -20.51
CA THR A 47 -6.19 -4.47 -21.12
C THR A 47 -7.05 -5.34 -20.23
N GLN A 48 -8.37 -5.41 -20.48
CA GLN A 48 -9.26 -6.24 -19.67
C GLN A 48 -8.88 -7.74 -19.69
N GLU A 49 -8.36 -8.24 -20.81
CA GLU A 49 -7.89 -9.63 -20.94
C GLU A 49 -6.58 -9.85 -20.16
N ASP A 50 -5.62 -8.94 -20.30
CA ASP A 50 -4.35 -8.99 -19.58
C ASP A 50 -4.56 -8.91 -18.06
N VAL A 51 -5.47 -8.03 -17.62
CA VAL A 51 -5.91 -7.93 -16.23
C VAL A 51 -6.48 -9.26 -15.74
N SER A 52 -7.27 -9.94 -16.57
CA SER A 52 -7.87 -11.22 -16.19
C SER A 52 -6.85 -12.33 -16.02
N HIS A 53 -5.90 -12.43 -16.96
CA HIS A 53 -4.80 -13.38 -16.89
C HIS A 53 -3.90 -13.10 -15.68
N TYR A 54 -3.45 -11.85 -15.53
CA TYR A 54 -2.61 -11.39 -14.43
C TYR A 54 -3.25 -11.68 -13.07
N TRP A 55 -4.51 -11.31 -12.85
CA TRP A 55 -5.15 -11.51 -11.56
C TRP A 55 -5.39 -12.98 -11.20
N LYS A 56 -5.62 -13.85 -12.20
CA LYS A 56 -5.71 -15.29 -11.95
C LYS A 56 -4.37 -15.85 -11.45
N GLY A 57 -3.27 -15.49 -12.12
CA GLY A 57 -1.93 -15.89 -11.72
C GLY A 57 -1.53 -15.31 -10.35
N TYR A 58 -1.80 -14.02 -10.14
CA TYR A 58 -1.61 -13.34 -8.86
C TYR A 58 -2.31 -14.09 -7.73
N LEU A 59 -3.61 -14.40 -7.87
CA LEU A 59 -4.37 -15.10 -6.82
C LEU A 59 -3.88 -16.54 -6.58
N ALA A 60 -3.33 -17.20 -7.59
CA ALA A 60 -2.77 -18.55 -7.45
C ALA A 60 -1.43 -18.54 -6.68
N THR A 61 -0.61 -17.51 -6.89
CA THR A 61 0.77 -17.48 -6.39
C THR A 61 0.96 -16.67 -5.10
N ARG A 62 0.15 -15.64 -4.81
CA ARG A 62 0.27 -14.86 -3.58
C ARG A 62 -0.04 -15.64 -2.29
N PRO A 63 0.51 -15.23 -1.12
CA PRO A 63 0.11 -15.78 0.16
C PRO A 63 -1.38 -15.57 0.41
N LYS A 64 -2.01 -16.53 1.10
CA LYS A 64 -3.40 -16.42 1.53
C LYS A 64 -3.42 -15.87 2.95
N TYR A 65 -4.03 -14.70 3.13
CA TYR A 65 -4.27 -14.15 4.46
C TYR A 65 -5.21 -15.09 5.23
N THR A 66 -4.74 -15.56 6.39
CA THR A 66 -5.49 -16.52 7.22
C THR A 66 -6.56 -15.83 8.05
N ASP A 67 -7.55 -16.59 8.51
CA ASP A 67 -8.56 -16.07 9.44
C ASP A 67 -7.93 -15.51 10.72
N ALA A 68 -6.84 -16.12 11.20
CA ALA A 68 -6.07 -15.60 12.32
C ALA A 68 -5.51 -14.18 12.05
N PHE A 69 -5.04 -13.90 10.83
CA PHE A 69 -4.56 -12.56 10.47
C PHE A 69 -5.71 -11.55 10.44
N TYR A 70 -6.86 -11.90 9.85
CA TYR A 70 -8.03 -11.02 9.84
C TYR A 70 -8.62 -10.80 11.24
N ASN A 71 -8.56 -11.81 12.11
CA ASN A 71 -9.02 -11.67 13.49
C ASN A 71 -8.20 -10.64 14.27
N LEU A 72 -6.90 -10.48 14.01
CA LEU A 72 -6.11 -9.37 14.59
C LEU A 72 -6.76 -8.01 14.29
N ILE A 73 -7.21 -7.81 13.05
CA ILE A 73 -7.87 -6.57 12.61
C ILE A 73 -9.24 -6.42 13.28
N TYR A 74 -10.04 -7.49 13.31
CA TYR A 74 -11.40 -7.45 13.84
C TYR A 74 -11.44 -7.31 15.36
N ASP A 75 -10.52 -7.97 16.07
CA ASP A 75 -10.38 -7.90 17.53
C ASP A 75 -9.90 -6.51 17.94
N TYR A 76 -8.92 -5.96 17.23
CA TYR A 76 -8.51 -4.56 17.41
C TYR A 76 -9.67 -3.60 17.22
N HIS A 77 -10.44 -3.76 16.13
CA HIS A 77 -11.61 -2.94 15.86
C HIS A 77 -12.66 -3.05 16.96
N ALA A 78 -12.99 -4.27 17.41
CA ALA A 78 -13.97 -4.51 18.46
C ALA A 78 -13.57 -3.89 19.81
N LEU A 79 -12.27 -3.95 20.14
CA LEU A 79 -11.71 -3.39 21.37
C LEU A 79 -11.83 -1.86 21.39
N HIS A 80 -11.51 -1.21 20.27
CA HIS A 80 -11.44 0.25 20.17
C HIS A 80 -12.74 0.93 19.72
N SER A 81 -13.72 0.16 19.23
CA SER A 81 -15.02 0.69 18.84
C SER A 81 -15.74 1.38 20.01
N GLN A 82 -16.21 2.60 19.77
CA GLN A 82 -17.03 3.36 20.72
C GLN A 82 -18.45 2.79 20.88
N SER A 83 -18.94 2.03 19.88
CA SER A 83 -20.23 1.35 19.96
C SER A 83 -20.14 0.03 20.74
N LYS A 84 -21.18 -0.28 21.53
CA LYS A 84 -21.33 -1.56 22.25
C LYS A 84 -22.72 -2.14 21.96
N PRO A 85 -22.84 -3.26 21.21
CA PRO A 85 -21.77 -4.04 20.58
C PRO A 85 -21.04 -3.26 19.46
N PRO A 86 -19.80 -3.66 19.09
CA PRO A 86 -19.05 -3.03 18.01
C PRO A 86 -19.80 -3.15 16.67
N SER A 87 -19.84 -2.05 15.92
CA SER A 87 -20.47 -1.97 14.61
C SER A 87 -19.57 -2.56 13.51
N PHE A 88 -20.08 -3.56 12.79
CA PHE A 88 -19.48 -4.10 11.56
C PHE A 88 -20.40 -3.79 10.36
N SER A 89 -20.69 -2.50 10.15
CA SER A 89 -21.63 -2.05 9.11
C SER A 89 -20.94 -1.83 7.77
N ILE A 90 -19.95 -0.95 7.68
CA ILE A 90 -19.31 -0.56 6.42
C ILE A 90 -17.79 -0.71 6.53
N ALA A 91 -17.21 -1.46 5.61
CA ALA A 91 -15.76 -1.48 5.38
C ALA A 91 -15.41 -0.90 4.00
N HIS A 92 -14.32 -0.14 3.92
CA HIS A 92 -13.73 0.27 2.63
C HIS A 92 -12.48 -0.58 2.36
N ASP A 93 -12.44 -1.23 1.20
CA ASP A 93 -11.26 -1.90 0.65
C ASP A 93 -10.62 -0.99 -0.42
N VAL A 94 -9.47 -0.40 -0.09
CA VAL A 94 -8.82 0.64 -0.88
C VAL A 94 -7.63 0.06 -1.65
N GLY A 95 -7.67 0.17 -2.97
CA GLY A 95 -6.75 -0.54 -3.86
C GLY A 95 -7.06 -2.03 -3.89
N ALA A 96 -8.34 -2.35 -4.07
CA ALA A 96 -8.87 -3.71 -3.89
C ALA A 96 -8.33 -4.73 -4.91
N GLY A 97 -7.74 -4.27 -6.03
CA GLY A 97 -7.20 -5.15 -7.07
C GLY A 97 -8.24 -6.19 -7.52
N PRO A 98 -8.00 -7.50 -7.31
CA PRO A 98 -8.93 -8.54 -7.71
C PRO A 98 -10.10 -8.79 -6.73
N GLY A 99 -10.16 -8.10 -5.59
CA GLY A 99 -11.30 -8.17 -4.66
C GLY A 99 -11.27 -9.32 -3.64
N GLN A 100 -10.13 -10.01 -3.48
CA GLN A 100 -9.97 -11.08 -2.50
C GLN A 100 -10.11 -10.61 -1.05
N VAL A 101 -9.64 -9.39 -0.75
CA VAL A 101 -9.81 -8.78 0.58
C VAL A 101 -11.26 -8.40 0.81
N SER A 102 -11.90 -7.76 -0.18
CA SER A 102 -13.32 -7.45 -0.20
C SER A 102 -14.20 -8.69 0.07
N ALA A 103 -13.89 -9.83 -0.56
CA ALA A 103 -14.60 -11.08 -0.33
C ALA A 103 -14.54 -11.54 1.12
N LYS A 104 -13.37 -11.42 1.76
CA LYS A 104 -13.21 -11.76 3.18
C LYS A 104 -13.96 -10.77 4.07
N LEU A 105 -13.80 -9.47 3.83
CA LEU A 105 -14.47 -8.43 4.62
C LEU A 105 -15.98 -8.61 4.64
N ALA A 106 -16.59 -8.99 3.51
CA ALA A 106 -18.03 -9.16 3.41
C ALA A 106 -18.60 -10.35 4.22
N GLN A 107 -17.73 -11.25 4.71
CA GLN A 107 -18.11 -12.30 5.67
C GLN A 107 -18.42 -11.73 7.06
N ARG A 108 -17.90 -10.54 7.37
CA ARG A 108 -18.05 -9.88 8.69
C ARG A 108 -18.82 -8.57 8.61
N PHE A 109 -18.56 -7.75 7.60
CA PHE A 109 -19.15 -6.42 7.42
C PHE A 109 -20.43 -6.46 6.60
N SER A 110 -21.39 -5.62 6.99
CA SER A 110 -22.71 -5.53 6.34
C SER A 110 -22.66 -5.01 4.90
N HIS A 111 -21.65 -4.22 4.57
CA HIS A 111 -21.41 -3.67 3.25
C HIS A 111 -19.93 -3.41 3.06
N VAL A 112 -19.42 -3.67 1.85
CA VAL A 112 -18.03 -3.40 1.48
C VAL A 112 -17.99 -2.44 0.29
N VAL A 113 -17.29 -1.32 0.46
CA VAL A 113 -16.95 -0.41 -0.63
C VAL A 113 -15.63 -0.89 -1.24
N VAL A 114 -15.69 -1.36 -2.47
CA VAL A 114 -14.57 -1.89 -3.25
C VAL A 114 -14.05 -0.77 -4.15
N SER A 115 -12.84 -0.30 -3.90
CA SER A 115 -12.27 0.83 -4.65
C SER A 115 -10.88 0.54 -5.18
N ASP A 116 -10.63 0.97 -6.41
CA ASP A 116 -9.32 0.89 -7.07
C ASP A 116 -9.20 2.07 -8.05
N ASN A 117 -7.98 2.55 -8.32
CA ASN A 117 -7.78 3.69 -9.21
C ASN A 117 -7.94 3.32 -10.70
N ASN A 118 -8.01 2.02 -11.01
CA ASN A 118 -8.11 1.48 -12.35
C ASN A 118 -9.47 0.79 -12.58
N GLU A 119 -10.16 1.19 -13.65
CA GLU A 119 -11.49 0.67 -13.99
C GLU A 119 -11.49 -0.83 -14.32
N ASN A 120 -10.44 -1.33 -14.98
CA ASN A 120 -10.31 -2.76 -15.30
C ASN A 120 -10.16 -3.61 -14.02
N HIS A 121 -9.44 -3.11 -13.01
CA HIS A 121 -9.35 -3.78 -11.71
C HIS A 121 -10.71 -3.83 -11.01
N VAL A 122 -11.43 -2.70 -10.96
CA VAL A 122 -12.78 -2.64 -10.39
C VAL A 122 -13.73 -3.60 -11.13
N ASN A 123 -13.66 -3.66 -12.46
CA ASN A 123 -14.47 -4.57 -13.27
C ASN A 123 -14.12 -6.04 -13.00
N TYR A 124 -12.84 -6.37 -12.86
CA TYR A 124 -12.40 -7.71 -12.49
C TYR A 124 -12.90 -8.07 -11.08
N ALA A 125 -12.70 -7.20 -10.09
CA ALA A 125 -13.17 -7.41 -8.72
C ALA A 125 -14.68 -7.64 -8.68
N LYS A 126 -15.46 -6.85 -9.45
CA LYS A 126 -16.91 -7.02 -9.57
C LYS A 126 -17.28 -8.40 -10.12
N HIS A 127 -16.59 -8.85 -11.17
CA HIS A 127 -16.80 -10.18 -11.72
C HIS A 127 -16.41 -11.27 -10.72
N PHE A 128 -15.20 -11.21 -10.14
CA PHE A 128 -14.71 -12.16 -9.15
C PHE A 128 -15.68 -12.28 -7.96
N LEU A 129 -16.10 -11.15 -7.39
CA LEU A 129 -17.03 -11.12 -6.25
C LEU A 129 -18.40 -11.70 -6.60
N SER A 130 -18.87 -11.55 -7.84
CA SER A 130 -20.12 -12.17 -8.31
C SER A 130 -20.08 -13.71 -8.34
N THR A 131 -18.88 -14.31 -8.34
CA THR A 131 -18.70 -15.77 -8.26
C THR A 131 -18.63 -16.31 -6.82
N THR A 132 -18.57 -15.43 -5.83
CA THR A 132 -18.59 -15.82 -4.41
C THR A 132 -20.01 -16.09 -3.93
N SER A 133 -20.15 -16.69 -2.75
CA SER A 133 -21.47 -16.92 -2.12
C SER A 133 -22.08 -15.65 -1.51
N VAL A 134 -21.39 -14.51 -1.55
CA VAL A 134 -21.87 -13.25 -0.95
C VAL A 134 -22.76 -12.50 -1.94
N PRO A 135 -23.97 -12.06 -1.56
CA PRO A 135 -24.85 -11.33 -2.47
C PRO A 135 -24.21 -10.05 -3.02
N ALA A 136 -24.40 -9.79 -4.32
CA ALA A 136 -23.86 -8.60 -4.98
C ALA A 136 -24.28 -7.27 -4.32
N SER A 137 -25.45 -7.24 -3.66
CA SER A 137 -25.95 -6.07 -2.91
C SER A 137 -25.10 -5.70 -1.69
N ARG A 138 -24.16 -6.57 -1.28
CA ARG A 138 -23.20 -6.33 -0.18
C ARG A 138 -21.99 -5.52 -0.62
N PHE A 139 -21.89 -5.19 -1.91
CA PHE A 139 -20.76 -4.50 -2.49
C PHE A 139 -21.20 -3.24 -3.22
N SER A 140 -20.42 -2.18 -3.09
CA SER A 140 -20.46 -1.03 -4.00
C SER A 140 -19.07 -0.79 -4.56
N PHE A 141 -18.99 -0.34 -5.80
CA PHE A 141 -17.74 -0.24 -6.54
C PHE A 141 -17.43 1.22 -6.88
N ALA A 142 -16.17 1.61 -6.77
CA ALA A 142 -15.72 2.95 -7.16
C ALA A 142 -14.37 2.93 -7.85
N VAL A 143 -14.30 3.54 -9.04
CA VAL A 143 -13.02 3.86 -9.69
C VAL A 143 -12.50 5.15 -9.07
N ALA A 144 -11.58 5.02 -8.11
CA ALA A 144 -11.13 6.10 -7.25
C ALA A 144 -9.71 5.87 -6.73
N LYS A 145 -8.94 6.95 -6.63
CA LYS A 145 -7.73 6.96 -5.79
C LYS A 145 -8.13 6.93 -4.31
N GLY A 146 -7.32 6.30 -3.46
CA GLY A 146 -7.56 6.25 -2.02
C GLY A 146 -7.64 7.64 -1.39
N GLU A 147 -6.81 8.55 -1.91
CA GLU A 147 -6.69 9.95 -1.52
C GLU A 147 -7.97 10.77 -1.78
N ASP A 148 -8.83 10.32 -2.70
CA ASP A 148 -10.05 11.05 -3.07
C ASP A 148 -11.28 10.59 -2.29
N LEU A 149 -11.26 9.38 -1.71
CA LEU A 149 -12.45 8.73 -1.16
C LEU A 149 -13.14 9.55 -0.06
N GLY A 150 -12.39 10.23 0.81
CA GLY A 150 -12.94 11.07 1.88
C GLY A 150 -13.80 12.24 1.38
N SER A 151 -13.64 12.65 0.12
CA SER A 151 -14.51 13.65 -0.52
C SER A 151 -15.71 13.05 -1.27
N ARG A 152 -15.65 11.75 -1.58
CA ARG A 152 -16.66 11.04 -2.38
C ARG A 152 -17.75 10.38 -1.53
N TYR A 153 -17.44 10.08 -0.28
CA TYR A 153 -18.35 9.41 0.65
C TYR A 153 -18.65 10.31 1.85
N PRO A 154 -19.80 10.12 2.53
CA PRO A 154 -20.11 10.88 3.73
C PRO A 154 -19.01 10.72 4.79
N PRO A 155 -18.63 11.80 5.50
CA PRO A 155 -17.67 11.70 6.58
C PRO A 155 -18.25 10.83 7.71
N ALA A 156 -17.37 10.15 8.45
CA ALA A 156 -17.75 9.27 9.57
C ALA A 156 -18.78 8.20 9.18
N SER A 157 -18.62 7.58 8.01
CA SER A 157 -19.53 6.55 7.50
C SER A 157 -18.98 5.13 7.62
N ALA A 158 -17.66 4.95 7.68
CA ALA A 158 -17.00 3.64 7.70
C ALA A 158 -16.63 3.19 9.12
N ASP A 159 -16.80 1.90 9.43
CA ASP A 159 -16.27 1.31 10.67
C ASP A 159 -14.80 0.88 10.49
N LEU A 160 -14.44 0.44 9.28
CA LEU A 160 -13.11 -0.04 8.91
C LEU A 160 -12.71 0.51 7.54
N VAL A 161 -11.46 0.96 7.41
CA VAL A 161 -10.80 1.22 6.13
C VAL A 161 -9.59 0.31 6.09
N VAL A 162 -9.44 -0.45 5.00
CA VAL A 162 -8.27 -1.29 4.77
C VAL A 162 -7.50 -0.86 3.53
N SER A 163 -6.17 -0.97 3.60
CA SER A 163 -5.30 -0.87 2.43
C SER A 163 -4.28 -2.01 2.45
N ALA A 164 -4.53 -2.99 1.59
CA ALA A 164 -3.71 -4.18 1.45
C ALA A 164 -2.69 -3.97 0.32
N LEU A 165 -1.40 -3.99 0.63
CA LEU A 165 -0.27 -3.78 -0.30
C LEU A 165 -0.19 -2.40 -0.99
N MET A 166 -1.22 -1.55 -0.89
CA MET A 166 -1.34 -0.38 -1.77
C MET A 166 -0.90 0.94 -1.18
N PHE A 167 -0.84 1.04 0.15
CA PHE A 167 -0.46 2.28 0.83
C PHE A 167 0.89 2.88 0.38
N PRO A 168 1.95 2.09 0.11
CA PRO A 168 3.23 2.64 -0.36
C PRO A 168 3.15 3.40 -1.69
N LEU A 169 2.10 3.17 -2.49
CA LEU A 169 1.89 3.82 -3.79
C LEU A 169 1.12 5.14 -3.69
N MET A 170 0.65 5.51 -2.49
CA MET A 170 -0.24 6.66 -2.28
C MET A 170 0.52 7.88 -1.75
N ASP A 171 -0.03 9.08 -1.99
CA ASP A 171 0.39 10.24 -1.20
C ASP A 171 -0.03 10.04 0.26
N THR A 172 0.95 9.82 1.13
CA THR A 172 0.73 9.38 2.52
C THR A 172 -0.19 10.31 3.29
N MET A 173 0.04 11.62 3.21
CA MET A 173 -0.75 12.57 3.99
C MET A 173 -2.15 12.74 3.43
N SER A 174 -2.33 12.71 2.11
CA SER A 174 -3.66 12.77 1.47
C SER A 174 -4.46 11.50 1.73
N ALA A 175 -3.84 10.33 1.66
CA ALA A 175 -4.45 9.05 2.02
C ALA A 175 -4.91 9.05 3.49
N LEU A 176 -4.04 9.43 4.44
CA LEU A 176 -4.42 9.51 5.85
C LEU A 176 -5.58 10.47 6.11
N ARG A 177 -5.58 11.67 5.50
CA ARG A 177 -6.70 12.62 5.62
C ARG A 177 -8.00 12.05 5.05
N SER A 178 -7.92 11.41 3.89
CA SER A 178 -9.05 10.75 3.24
C SER A 178 -9.65 9.66 4.14
N PHE A 179 -8.81 8.74 4.62
CA PHE A 179 -9.24 7.61 5.45
C PHE A 179 -9.77 8.07 6.82
N HIS A 180 -9.11 9.07 7.43
CA HIS A 180 -9.60 9.68 8.66
C HIS A 180 -10.99 10.32 8.48
N THR A 181 -11.25 10.95 7.32
CA THR A 181 -12.56 11.55 7.01
C THR A 181 -13.65 10.48 6.90
N LEU A 182 -13.34 9.33 6.27
CA LEU A 182 -14.28 8.22 6.09
C LEU A 182 -14.65 7.52 7.40
N LEU A 183 -13.65 7.22 8.24
CA LEU A 183 -13.83 6.42 9.44
C LEU A 183 -14.75 7.12 10.44
N LYS A 184 -15.58 6.38 11.17
CA LYS A 184 -16.29 6.86 12.37
C LYS A 184 -15.30 7.11 13.52
N PRO A 185 -15.63 7.95 14.51
CA PRO A 185 -14.87 7.98 15.76
C PRO A 185 -14.80 6.57 16.38
N GLY A 186 -13.61 6.11 16.77
CA GLY A 186 -13.35 4.73 17.17
C GLY A 186 -13.32 3.69 16.03
N GLY A 187 -13.46 4.13 14.77
CA GLY A 187 -13.24 3.29 13.60
C GLY A 187 -11.76 2.95 13.40
N THR A 188 -11.49 1.93 12.60
CA THR A 188 -10.14 1.37 12.44
C THR A 188 -9.60 1.61 11.03
N LEU A 189 -8.38 2.11 10.92
CA LEU A 189 -7.56 1.99 9.73
C LEU A 189 -6.65 0.76 9.88
N ALA A 190 -6.67 -0.13 8.89
CA ALA A 190 -5.75 -1.27 8.80
C ALA A 190 -4.94 -1.19 7.51
N VAL A 191 -3.63 -1.01 7.64
CA VAL A 191 -2.70 -1.01 6.50
C VAL A 191 -1.79 -2.21 6.65
N TRP A 192 -1.64 -3.03 5.62
CA TRP A 192 -0.63 -4.08 5.65
C TRP A 192 0.09 -4.24 4.34
N PHE A 193 1.32 -4.72 4.43
CA PHE A 193 2.18 -5.02 3.30
C PHE A 193 2.98 -6.28 3.58
N TYR A 194 3.24 -7.07 2.55
CA TYR A 194 4.18 -8.19 2.60
C TYR A 194 5.16 -8.09 1.43
N GLY A 195 6.39 -8.55 1.62
CA GLY A 195 7.45 -8.49 0.61
C GLY A 195 7.44 -9.67 -0.36
N ARG A 196 8.56 -9.89 -1.05
CA ARG A 196 8.76 -11.12 -1.84
C ARG A 196 8.80 -12.37 -0.94
N ALA A 197 8.66 -13.55 -1.56
CA ALA A 197 8.81 -14.82 -0.83
C ALA A 197 10.27 -15.02 -0.42
N HIS A 198 10.48 -15.55 0.79
CA HIS A 198 11.80 -15.95 1.27
C HIS A 198 11.86 -17.44 1.59
N PHE A 199 12.98 -18.09 1.29
CA PHE A 199 13.22 -19.47 1.71
C PHE A 199 13.17 -19.57 3.25
N ALA A 200 12.27 -20.39 3.78
CA ALA A 200 12.06 -20.58 5.21
C ALA A 200 13.10 -21.53 5.83
N GLU A 201 13.67 -22.42 5.02
CA GLU A 201 14.72 -23.37 5.40
C GLU A 201 16.08 -22.66 5.41
N LEU A 202 16.83 -22.75 6.52
CA LEU A 202 18.08 -21.98 6.72
C LEU A 202 19.15 -22.26 5.66
N GLU A 203 19.31 -23.52 5.27
CA GLU A 203 20.25 -23.94 4.24
C GLU A 203 19.94 -23.26 2.90
N TYR A 204 18.69 -23.35 2.45
CA TYR A 204 18.25 -22.76 1.17
C TYR A 204 18.14 -21.24 1.24
N ALA A 205 17.88 -20.66 2.41
CA ALA A 205 17.99 -19.21 2.60
C ALA A 205 19.42 -18.71 2.31
N GLY A 206 20.44 -19.46 2.70
CA GLY A 206 21.84 -19.11 2.39
C GLY A 206 22.21 -19.33 0.92
N LEU A 207 21.79 -20.46 0.33
CA LEU A 207 22.19 -20.85 -1.02
C LEU A 207 21.34 -20.21 -2.13
N CYS A 208 20.02 -20.16 -1.93
CA CYS A 208 19.05 -19.85 -2.99
C CYS A 208 18.53 -18.41 -2.93
N GLN A 209 18.39 -17.81 -1.74
CA GLN A 209 17.85 -16.45 -1.64
C GLN A 209 18.64 -15.41 -2.43
N PRO A 210 19.99 -15.40 -2.41
CA PRO A 210 20.76 -14.42 -3.20
C PRO A 210 20.53 -14.55 -4.71
N LEU A 211 20.25 -15.76 -5.22
CA LEU A 211 19.94 -15.99 -6.64
C LEU A 211 18.56 -15.45 -6.98
N LEU A 212 17.56 -15.76 -6.15
CA LEU A 212 16.20 -15.25 -6.30
C LEU A 212 16.16 -13.72 -6.24
N ASP A 213 16.88 -13.13 -5.29
CA ASP A 213 16.97 -11.67 -5.12
C ASP A 213 17.59 -11.01 -6.35
N ARG A 214 18.65 -11.58 -6.93
CA ARG A 214 19.25 -11.07 -8.17
C ARG A 214 18.29 -11.13 -9.36
N ILE A 215 17.53 -12.21 -9.50
CA ILE A 215 16.52 -12.35 -10.57
C ILE A 215 15.44 -11.28 -10.41
N ILE A 216 14.87 -11.16 -9.21
CA ILE A 216 13.78 -10.21 -8.93
C ILE A 216 14.26 -8.76 -9.07
N ASN A 217 15.45 -8.44 -8.54
CA ASN A 217 16.03 -7.10 -8.65
C ASN A 217 16.34 -6.72 -10.09
N HIS A 218 16.77 -7.67 -10.94
CA HIS A 218 16.97 -7.43 -12.37
C HIS A 218 15.66 -6.97 -13.04
N HIS A 219 14.57 -7.72 -12.83
CA HIS A 219 13.27 -7.37 -13.40
C HIS A 219 12.74 -6.03 -12.88
N PHE A 220 12.85 -5.78 -11.57
CA PHE A 220 12.45 -4.50 -10.99
C PHE A 220 13.34 -3.33 -11.42
N SER A 221 14.63 -3.56 -11.69
CA SER A 221 15.51 -2.51 -12.20
C SER A 221 15.03 -1.96 -13.53
N GLY A 222 14.53 -2.83 -14.42
CA GLY A 222 13.90 -2.42 -15.68
C GLY A 222 12.60 -1.61 -15.51
N VAL A 223 11.97 -1.66 -14.32
CA VAL A 223 10.76 -0.88 -13.99
C VAL A 223 11.13 0.44 -13.27
N ILE A 224 12.13 0.39 -12.39
CA ILE A 224 12.46 1.48 -11.47
C ILE A 224 13.41 2.49 -12.10
N ALA A 225 14.44 2.02 -12.81
CA ALA A 225 15.55 2.85 -13.25
C ALA A 225 15.27 3.59 -14.56
N GLY A 226 15.97 4.71 -14.78
CA GLY A 226 16.00 5.39 -16.08
C GLY A 226 14.72 6.16 -16.47
N GLY A 227 13.81 6.40 -15.52
CA GLY A 227 12.59 7.19 -15.73
C GLY A 227 12.75 8.70 -15.57
N SER A 228 11.63 9.43 -15.61
CA SER A 228 11.60 10.88 -15.33
C SER A 228 11.86 11.18 -13.84
N PRO A 229 12.18 12.43 -13.45
CA PRO A 229 12.30 12.79 -12.04
C PRO A 229 11.08 12.44 -11.19
N GLU A 230 9.86 12.57 -11.74
CA GLU A 230 8.61 12.21 -11.06
C GLU A 230 8.48 10.70 -10.87
N HIS A 231 8.88 9.90 -11.87
CA HIS A 231 8.94 8.45 -11.79
C HIS A 231 9.93 8.00 -10.71
N THR A 232 11.15 8.54 -10.75
CA THR A 232 12.19 8.28 -9.75
C THR A 232 11.73 8.68 -8.35
N ALA A 233 11.07 9.83 -8.19
CA ALA A 233 10.55 10.26 -6.89
C ALA A 233 9.45 9.33 -6.37
N GLY A 234 8.57 8.85 -7.24
CA GLY A 234 7.54 7.87 -6.92
C GLY A 234 8.13 6.55 -6.44
N TRP A 235 9.07 5.96 -7.20
CA TRP A 235 9.72 4.72 -6.80
C TRP A 235 10.62 4.87 -5.58
N LYS A 236 11.27 6.02 -5.40
CA LYS A 236 12.01 6.32 -4.16
C LYS A 236 11.08 6.34 -2.96
N HIS A 237 9.90 6.96 -3.06
CA HIS A 237 8.90 6.92 -2.00
C HIS A 237 8.51 5.49 -1.63
N VAL A 238 8.25 4.64 -2.63
CA VAL A 238 7.93 3.23 -2.42
C VAL A 238 9.09 2.48 -1.75
N ALA A 239 10.30 2.63 -2.27
CA ALA A 239 11.50 1.95 -1.78
C ALA A 239 11.83 2.33 -0.32
N ASP A 240 11.82 3.63 0.00
CA ASP A 240 12.03 4.13 1.35
C ASP A 240 10.92 3.63 2.31
N GLY A 241 9.68 3.57 1.82
CA GLY A 241 8.52 3.12 2.58
C GLY A 241 8.57 1.64 2.93
N ILE A 242 8.83 0.76 1.95
CA ILE A 242 8.94 -0.68 2.21
C ILE A 242 10.17 -0.99 3.06
N ALA A 243 11.32 -0.37 2.78
CA ALA A 243 12.56 -0.58 3.54
C ALA A 243 12.43 -0.14 5.02
N SER A 244 11.55 0.81 5.31
CA SER A 244 11.24 1.25 6.68
C SER A 244 10.16 0.40 7.37
N TRP A 245 9.72 -0.70 6.78
CA TRP A 245 8.59 -1.48 7.31
C TRP A 245 7.31 -0.65 7.46
N LEU A 246 7.11 0.34 6.59
CA LEU A 246 6.05 1.34 6.65
C LEU A 246 6.07 2.24 7.91
N ASP A 247 7.19 2.27 8.65
CA ASP A 247 7.33 3.12 9.83
C ASP A 247 7.26 4.61 9.49
N TYR A 248 7.49 4.99 8.23
CA TYR A 248 7.39 6.37 7.76
C TYR A 248 5.96 6.96 7.82
N ILE A 249 4.92 6.13 7.97
CA ILE A 249 3.52 6.58 8.03
C ILE A 249 3.28 7.29 9.38
N PRO A 250 2.98 8.61 9.40
CA PRO A 250 2.82 9.33 10.65
C PRO A 250 1.37 9.28 11.15
N PHE A 251 1.16 8.86 12.39
CA PHE A 251 -0.15 8.92 13.06
C PHE A 251 -0.17 10.07 14.07
N ALA A 252 -0.49 11.26 13.58
CA ALA A 252 -0.54 12.46 14.42
C ALA A 252 -1.56 12.31 15.56
N GLU A 253 -1.13 12.55 16.80
CA GLU A 253 -1.91 12.28 18.02
C GLU A 253 -3.22 13.07 18.07
N GLU A 254 -3.34 14.21 17.40
CA GLU A 254 -4.59 14.96 17.33
C GLU A 254 -5.70 14.24 16.54
N ASN A 255 -5.34 13.35 15.62
CA ASN A 255 -6.26 12.64 14.73
C ASN A 255 -6.41 11.15 15.06
N TRP A 256 -5.35 10.55 15.59
CA TRP A 256 -5.25 9.10 15.81
C TRP A 256 -5.10 8.76 17.30
N GLY A 257 -5.81 7.72 17.70
CA GLY A 257 -5.88 7.13 19.03
C GLY A 257 -4.75 6.16 19.26
N PHE A 258 -5.11 4.97 19.71
CA PHE A 258 -4.17 3.87 19.79
C PHE A 258 -3.66 3.51 18.37
N VAL A 259 -2.38 3.17 18.28
CA VAL A 259 -1.72 2.70 17.07
C VAL A 259 -0.86 1.49 17.44
N GLU A 260 -1.02 0.42 16.68
CA GLU A 260 -0.27 -0.81 16.83
C GLU A 260 0.37 -1.22 15.51
N ARG A 261 1.67 -1.51 15.54
CA ARG A 261 2.44 -2.02 14.40
C ARG A 261 2.94 -3.42 14.72
N GLN A 262 2.46 -4.39 13.96
CA GLN A 262 2.87 -5.77 14.05
C GLN A 262 3.76 -6.11 12.86
N LYS A 263 4.96 -6.63 13.12
CA LYS A 263 5.94 -7.01 12.10
C LYS A 263 6.33 -8.47 12.26
N TRP A 264 6.35 -9.20 11.16
CA TRP A 264 6.78 -10.59 11.12
C TRP A 264 8.06 -10.74 10.31
N ASN A 265 8.97 -11.57 10.82
CA ASN A 265 10.18 -12.03 10.15
C ASN A 265 11.24 -10.94 9.90
N THR A 266 11.25 -9.88 10.71
CA THR A 266 12.19 -8.74 10.62
C THR A 266 13.66 -9.15 10.74
N LYS A 267 13.96 -10.21 11.51
CA LYS A 267 15.34 -10.61 11.82
C LYS A 267 16.08 -11.34 10.71
N TRP A 268 15.36 -11.82 9.70
CA TRP A 268 15.94 -12.68 8.65
C TRP A 268 15.45 -12.38 7.24
N THR A 269 14.61 -11.35 7.07
CA THR A 269 14.10 -10.90 5.77
C THR A 269 14.10 -9.37 5.69
N SER A 270 13.83 -8.82 4.50
CA SER A 270 13.54 -7.40 4.31
C SER A 270 12.12 -7.22 3.79
N LEU A 271 11.42 -6.17 4.23
CA LEU A 271 10.09 -5.85 3.70
C LEU A 271 10.27 -5.17 2.33
N GLY A 272 10.06 -5.93 1.25
CA GLY A 272 10.04 -5.38 -0.10
C GLY A 272 9.93 -6.45 -1.18
N PHE A 273 9.29 -6.12 -2.30
CA PHE A 273 9.31 -6.97 -3.48
C PHE A 273 10.66 -6.91 -4.21
N PHE A 274 11.43 -5.85 -4.02
CA PHE A 274 12.79 -5.66 -4.53
C PHE A 274 13.73 -5.17 -3.42
N GLY A 275 15.03 -5.33 -3.64
CA GLY A 275 16.11 -4.77 -2.83
C GLY A 275 16.70 -3.49 -3.43
N ASN A 276 17.63 -2.88 -2.70
CA ASN A 276 18.28 -1.63 -3.08
C ASN A 276 19.03 -1.74 -4.43
N GLU A 277 19.47 -2.94 -4.80
CA GLU A 277 20.16 -3.21 -6.06
C GLU A 277 19.26 -3.03 -7.30
N ALA A 278 17.94 -2.97 -7.12
CA ALA A 278 17.00 -2.65 -8.20
C ALA A 278 16.91 -1.14 -8.47
N CYS A 279 17.40 -0.29 -7.55
CA CYS A 279 17.24 1.15 -7.61
C CYS A 279 18.50 1.84 -8.16
N ASP A 280 18.31 2.90 -8.96
CA ASP A 280 19.37 3.82 -9.42
C ASP A 280 19.51 5.06 -8.51
N PHE A 281 18.94 4.97 -7.29
CA PHE A 281 18.97 5.99 -6.24
C PHE A 281 19.19 5.36 -4.87
N SER A 282 19.63 6.18 -3.90
CA SER A 282 19.79 5.74 -2.51
C SER A 282 18.44 5.54 -1.81
N VAL A 283 18.25 4.34 -1.25
CA VAL A 283 17.13 4.01 -0.37
C VAL A 283 17.42 4.51 1.04
N GLU A 284 16.50 5.29 1.59
CA GLU A 284 16.62 6.04 2.85
C GLU A 284 15.40 5.74 3.74
N PRO A 285 15.37 4.61 4.45
CA PRO A 285 14.25 4.28 5.33
C PRO A 285 14.09 5.33 6.44
N ARG A 286 12.84 5.67 6.76
CA ARG A 286 12.48 6.66 7.80
C ARG A 286 11.46 6.07 8.76
N SER A 287 11.49 6.55 10.00
CA SER A 287 10.50 6.18 11.01
C SER A 287 9.79 7.42 11.55
N SER A 288 8.48 7.31 11.69
CA SER A 288 7.58 8.23 12.39
C SER A 288 6.90 7.56 13.58
N VAL A 289 7.39 6.39 14.00
CA VAL A 289 6.90 5.67 15.18
C VAL A 289 7.23 6.48 16.43
N THR A 290 6.23 6.70 17.28
CA THR A 290 6.39 7.39 18.58
C THR A 290 6.46 6.38 19.73
N ASP A 291 6.81 6.87 20.93
CA ASP A 291 6.79 6.10 22.18
C ASP A 291 5.38 5.77 22.68
N THR A 292 4.35 6.40 22.11
CA THR A 292 2.93 6.13 22.38
C THR A 292 2.36 4.99 21.53
N GLU A 293 3.06 4.55 20.49
CA GLU A 293 2.65 3.41 19.66
C GLU A 293 3.12 2.07 20.23
N THR A 294 2.35 1.01 20.00
CA THR A 294 2.76 -0.36 20.33
C THR A 294 3.41 -1.02 19.12
N VAL A 295 4.67 -1.44 19.24
CA VAL A 295 5.37 -2.20 18.20
C VAL A 295 5.58 -3.64 18.67
N ILE A 296 5.09 -4.59 17.87
CA ILE A 296 5.18 -6.03 18.15
C ILE A 296 5.96 -6.71 17.03
N GLU A 297 7.10 -7.31 17.35
CA GLU A 297 7.86 -8.12 16.40
C GLU A 297 7.69 -9.62 16.68
N ARG A 298 7.50 -10.40 15.62
CA ARG A 298 7.35 -11.86 15.68
C ARG A 298 8.25 -12.52 14.65
N ASP A 299 8.79 -13.67 15.03
CA ASP A 299 9.46 -14.55 14.08
C ASP A 299 8.58 -15.78 13.87
N ASP A 300 8.13 -15.96 12.63
CA ASP A 300 7.33 -17.11 12.22
C ASP A 300 7.72 -17.51 10.79
N ARG A 301 8.69 -18.43 10.71
CA ARG A 301 9.14 -19.06 9.45
C ARG A 301 8.07 -19.92 8.77
N SER A 302 6.90 -20.11 9.41
CA SER A 302 5.75 -20.81 8.83
C SER A 302 4.61 -19.88 8.40
N LEU A 303 4.75 -18.56 8.63
CA LEU A 303 3.73 -17.57 8.28
C LEU A 303 3.39 -17.65 6.78
N TRP A 304 2.15 -18.00 6.50
CA TRP A 304 1.62 -18.19 5.14
C TRP A 304 2.48 -19.10 4.27
N ARG A 305 3.05 -20.15 4.90
CA ARG A 305 3.95 -21.10 4.24
C ARG A 305 3.41 -21.58 2.91
N LYS A 306 4.27 -21.57 1.91
CA LYS A 306 4.08 -22.31 0.66
C LYS A 306 5.28 -23.20 0.40
N ASP A 307 5.02 -24.43 0.02
CA ASP A 307 6.04 -25.35 -0.44
C ASP A 307 6.01 -25.30 -1.97
N TRP A 308 7.09 -24.88 -2.62
CA TRP A 308 7.14 -24.69 -4.07
C TRP A 308 8.35 -25.37 -4.69
N ASP A 309 8.15 -25.92 -5.88
CA ASP A 309 9.25 -26.22 -6.80
C ASP A 309 9.68 -24.95 -7.58
N VAL A 310 10.72 -25.07 -8.40
CA VAL A 310 11.26 -23.92 -9.15
C VAL A 310 10.25 -23.38 -10.18
N SER A 311 9.40 -24.24 -10.76
CA SER A 311 8.38 -23.80 -11.73
C SER A 311 7.32 -22.93 -11.05
N GLN A 312 6.83 -23.34 -9.89
CA GLN A 312 5.88 -22.54 -9.09
C GLN A 312 6.52 -21.25 -8.55
N LEU A 313 7.81 -21.26 -8.25
CA LEU A 313 8.55 -20.04 -7.89
C LEU A 313 8.66 -19.07 -9.08
N ARG A 314 8.91 -19.57 -10.29
CA ARG A 314 8.92 -18.75 -11.51
C ARG A 314 7.55 -18.11 -11.76
N GLU A 315 6.46 -18.87 -11.65
CA GLU A 315 5.10 -18.33 -11.73
C GLU A 315 4.87 -17.23 -10.68
N PHE A 316 5.34 -17.43 -9.45
CA PHE A 316 5.26 -16.37 -8.44
C PHE A 316 5.96 -15.09 -8.91
N VAL A 317 7.20 -15.18 -9.40
CA VAL A 317 7.97 -14.02 -9.89
C VAL A 317 7.26 -13.33 -11.06
N GLU A 318 6.72 -14.11 -12.00
CA GLU A 318 5.95 -13.59 -13.15
C GLU A 318 4.73 -12.77 -12.73
N TYR A 319 4.06 -13.16 -11.64
CA TYR A 319 2.89 -12.45 -11.10
C TYR A 319 3.22 -11.53 -9.90
N ILE A 320 4.50 -11.26 -9.64
CA ILE A 320 4.89 -10.17 -8.73
C ILE A 320 4.47 -8.82 -9.32
N TYR A 321 4.77 -8.64 -10.60
CA TYR A 321 4.53 -7.45 -11.41
C TYR A 321 4.47 -7.91 -12.88
N PRO A 322 3.72 -7.24 -13.78
CA PRO A 322 3.68 -7.61 -15.20
C PRO A 322 4.99 -7.24 -15.91
N PHE A 323 6.08 -7.95 -15.57
CA PHE A 323 7.41 -7.71 -16.13
C PHE A 323 7.46 -8.03 -17.63
N GLN A 324 8.30 -7.30 -18.34
CA GLN A 324 8.77 -7.70 -19.67
C GLN A 324 10.10 -8.44 -19.55
N GLY A 325 10.46 -9.24 -20.55
CA GLY A 325 11.81 -9.84 -20.61
C GLY A 325 12.06 -10.95 -19.58
N MET A 326 11.04 -11.72 -19.17
CA MET A 326 11.20 -12.86 -18.25
C MET A 326 12.23 -13.91 -18.72
N GLU A 327 12.50 -13.96 -20.02
CA GLU A 327 13.43 -14.90 -20.68
C GLU A 327 14.73 -14.24 -21.18
N GLU A 328 15.18 -13.16 -20.51
CA GLU A 328 16.46 -12.53 -20.84
C GLU A 328 17.67 -13.43 -20.54
N GLU A 329 18.71 -13.32 -21.38
CA GLU A 329 19.95 -14.11 -21.24
C GLU A 329 20.65 -13.92 -19.90
N TYR A 330 20.45 -12.77 -19.23
CA TYR A 330 21.01 -12.51 -17.90
C TYR A 330 20.39 -13.41 -16.83
N VAL A 331 19.06 -13.58 -16.82
CA VAL A 331 18.35 -14.30 -15.74
C VAL A 331 18.33 -15.82 -15.96
N LYS A 332 18.41 -16.30 -17.21
CA LYS A 332 18.46 -17.73 -17.55
C LYS A 332 19.48 -18.54 -16.73
N PRO A 333 20.78 -18.19 -16.68
CA PRO A 333 21.75 -18.95 -15.90
C PRO A 333 21.48 -18.90 -14.39
N LEU A 334 20.89 -17.81 -13.88
CA LEU A 334 20.50 -17.71 -12.47
C LEU A 334 19.37 -18.67 -12.13
N TRP A 335 18.38 -18.80 -13.02
CA TRP A 335 17.29 -19.76 -12.84
C TRP A 335 17.78 -21.21 -12.90
N VAL A 336 18.68 -21.54 -13.82
CA VAL A 336 19.30 -22.89 -13.89
C VAL A 336 20.09 -23.20 -12.63
N GLN A 337 20.84 -22.22 -12.12
CA GLN A 337 21.56 -22.38 -10.86
C GLN A 337 20.58 -22.56 -9.69
N LEU A 338 19.56 -21.71 -9.59
CA LEU A 338 18.57 -21.76 -8.52
C LEU A 338 17.83 -23.11 -8.50
N GLU A 339 17.45 -23.65 -9.65
CA GLU A 339 16.86 -24.99 -9.76
C GLU A 339 17.79 -26.06 -9.17
N ARG A 340 19.08 -26.03 -9.54
CA ARG A 340 20.07 -26.99 -9.04
C ARG A 340 20.23 -26.87 -7.52
N GLU A 341 20.39 -25.66 -6.99
CA GLU A 341 20.55 -25.42 -5.55
C GLU A 341 19.27 -25.76 -4.77
N MET A 342 18.09 -25.61 -5.38
CA MET A 342 16.83 -26.10 -4.83
C MET A 342 16.72 -27.63 -4.84
N GLY A 343 17.69 -28.37 -5.38
CA GLY A 343 17.69 -29.84 -5.44
C GLY A 343 17.08 -30.45 -6.70
N GLY A 344 16.91 -29.65 -7.77
CA GLY A 344 16.40 -30.06 -9.07
C GLY A 344 14.92 -29.73 -9.30
N LEU A 345 14.46 -29.94 -10.55
CA LEU A 345 13.16 -29.49 -11.07
C LEU A 345 11.94 -29.78 -10.17
N HIS A 346 11.88 -30.94 -9.52
CA HIS A 346 10.72 -31.37 -8.72
C HIS A 346 10.92 -31.18 -7.21
N ALA A 347 12.08 -30.72 -6.78
CA ALA A 347 12.37 -30.52 -5.38
C ALA A 347 11.58 -29.31 -4.87
N ARG A 348 10.82 -29.52 -3.79
CA ARG A 348 10.00 -28.48 -3.16
C ARG A 348 10.75 -27.87 -1.99
N ARG A 349 10.69 -26.55 -1.86
CA ARG A 349 11.26 -25.80 -0.73
C ARG A 349 10.19 -24.97 -0.05
N ALA A 350 10.34 -24.81 1.26
CA ALA A 350 9.42 -24.02 2.06
C ALA A 350 9.74 -22.53 1.93
N PHE A 351 8.71 -21.73 1.70
CA PHE A 351 8.76 -20.27 1.63
C PHE A 351 7.88 -19.66 2.71
N SER A 352 8.30 -18.51 3.24
CA SER A 352 7.55 -17.67 4.18
C SER A 352 7.77 -16.18 3.83
N TRP A 353 7.08 -15.28 4.53
CA TRP A 353 6.90 -13.90 4.11
C TRP A 353 7.29 -12.90 5.22
N PRO A 354 8.00 -11.81 4.89
CA PRO A 354 8.00 -10.59 5.69
C PRO A 354 6.61 -9.95 5.60
N VAL A 355 6.07 -9.52 6.74
CA VAL A 355 4.76 -8.86 6.80
C VAL A 355 4.80 -7.72 7.80
N VAL A 356 4.18 -6.59 7.46
CA VAL A 356 3.78 -5.57 8.43
C VAL A 356 2.26 -5.39 8.39
N LEU A 357 1.66 -5.25 9.57
CA LEU A 357 0.28 -4.82 9.79
C LEU A 357 0.31 -3.61 10.72
N ILE A 358 -0.30 -2.52 10.30
CA ILE A 358 -0.50 -1.30 11.08
C ILE A 358 -2.00 -1.15 11.33
N LEU A 359 -2.37 -0.96 12.58
CA LEU A 359 -3.72 -0.74 13.04
C LEU A 359 -3.76 0.61 13.75
N ALA A 360 -4.67 1.49 13.35
CA ALA A 360 -4.83 2.79 13.97
C ALA A 360 -6.31 3.08 14.23
N THR A 361 -6.60 3.63 15.40
CA THR A 361 -7.95 4.01 15.80
C THR A 361 -8.18 5.48 15.49
N ARG A 362 -9.26 5.82 14.78
CA ARG A 362 -9.65 7.22 14.59
C ARG A 362 -10.15 7.81 15.93
N LYS A 363 -9.68 9.00 16.31
CA LYS A 363 -10.21 9.72 17.48
C LYS A 363 -11.62 10.25 17.26
#